data_AF-A0A937WG84-F1
#
_entry.id   AF-A0A937WG84-F1
#
_cell.length_a   1.000
_cell.length_b   1.000
_cell.length_c   1.000
_cell.angle_alpha   90.00
_cell.angle_beta   90.00
_cell.angle_gamma   90.00
#
_symmetry.space_group_name_H-M   'P 1'
#
loop_
_entity.id
_entity.type
_entity.pdbx_description
1 polymer ?
#
loop_
_entity_poly.entity_id
_entity_poly.type
_entity_poly.pdbx_seq_one_letter_code
_entity_poly.pdbx_strand_id
1 'polypeptide(L)'
;MNISKIQIIILVILAMTNTNAIARDVTKEPSQGQVQLSLALIDTKLSLRQGYSFPSMQQSLQMVWIVDRLTVLGIQKGYEILLPTQDGLRLGLGIATETAAAFGLLFVNGWMHEEWHHTVLSAGDVSSRNGFFHREAWKDGIVSVDHVTDEDLTRLKADSPAYMVRAMSAGIEAELTLVTIASNELFFHGGHGRQLGPFLISGSYMAPLLFLTTVSTIGYPFLCMDPTLDEIIDEENKRLTDWQLRDFTGPDCTAWVYDMFRPDESYTKRGPHPSGVGIKRYIKWSDLAPREQAYLKRQSRLHLINLINPHLYWIDGVVVGIRTTEDRWIASLGHILTPWGYTLDVRIGLKYGEFAGKIVLHNGFAEAGYFPGLDLALIDFPLSGQRLILDLAVGLWLQPSDLRYDGRRRVPGGRSQIQLSWRALPRFDLWAQISAKTEGWVMGEIHLKPAVNGAIGFTVHSQGQPQFIREQLRRGATFLHHSNSLLLLSSH
;
A
#
# COMPACT_ATOMS: atom_id res chain seq x y z
N MET A 1 6.93 5.50 25.45
CA MET A 1 8.28 5.99 25.07
C MET A 1 8.06 6.91 23.87
N ASN A 2 8.15 8.23 24.06
CA ASN A 2 7.78 9.20 23.01
C ASN A 2 8.86 9.24 21.93
N ILE A 3 8.67 8.46 20.86
CA ILE A 3 9.42 8.66 19.63
C ILE A 3 8.93 9.97 19.05
N SER A 4 9.72 11.04 19.21
CA SER A 4 9.33 12.35 18.70
C SER A 4 9.39 12.32 17.17
N LYS A 5 8.54 13.12 16.51
CA LYS A 5 8.55 13.31 15.04
C LYS A 5 9.96 13.59 14.48
N ILE A 6 10.83 14.16 15.31
CA ILE A 6 12.23 14.46 15.00
C ILE A 6 13.07 13.18 14.88
N GLN A 7 12.83 12.14 15.68
CA GLN A 7 13.59 10.89 15.63
C GLN A 7 13.32 10.08 14.35
N ILE A 8 12.08 10.10 13.84
CA ILE A 8 11.72 9.48 12.55
C ILE A 8 12.38 10.24 11.40
N ILE A 9 12.33 11.58 11.41
CA ILE A 9 13.01 12.41 10.40
C ILE A 9 14.52 12.18 10.42
N ILE A 10 15.14 12.06 11.59
CA ILE A 10 16.58 11.76 11.73
C ILE A 10 16.91 10.37 11.21
N LEU A 11 16.07 9.35 11.45
CA LEU A 11 16.24 8.00 10.89
C LEU A 11 16.17 8.00 9.36
N VAL A 12 15.22 8.74 8.78
CA VAL A 12 15.08 8.90 7.32
C VAL A 12 16.29 9.66 6.74
N ILE A 13 16.75 10.72 7.39
CA ILE A 13 17.94 11.48 6.96
C ILE A 13 19.21 10.62 7.07
N LEU A 14 19.39 9.85 8.14
CA LEU A 14 20.52 8.92 8.30
C LEU A 14 20.51 7.82 7.24
N ALA A 15 19.34 7.26 6.93
CA ALA A 15 19.16 6.32 5.83
C ALA A 15 19.52 6.95 4.47
N MET A 16 19.18 8.22 4.26
CA MET A 16 19.54 8.96 3.05
C MET A 16 21.04 9.28 2.96
N THR A 17 21.74 9.56 4.07
CA THR A 17 23.20 9.83 4.03
C THR A 17 24.02 8.60 3.62
N ASN A 18 23.52 7.39 3.88
CA ASN A 18 24.15 6.15 3.39
C ASN A 18 24.04 5.94 1.88
N THR A 19 23.06 6.56 1.20
CA THR A 19 22.92 6.43 -0.27
C THR A 19 24.07 7.04 -1.06
N ASN A 20 24.81 8.00 -0.49
CA ASN A 20 25.96 8.63 -1.15
C ASN A 20 27.23 7.76 -1.13
N ALA A 21 27.34 6.81 -0.21
CA ALA A 21 28.47 5.87 -0.15
C ALA A 21 28.34 4.72 -1.17
N ILE A 22 27.18 4.54 -1.79
CA ILE A 22 26.82 3.39 -2.64
C ILE A 22 27.19 3.59 -4.13
N ALA A 23 27.66 4.78 -4.52
CA ALA A 23 27.76 5.20 -5.92
C ALA A 23 29.18 5.22 -6.54
N ARG A 24 30.06 4.27 -6.20
CA ARG A 24 31.31 4.08 -6.95
C ARG A 24 31.55 2.61 -7.29
N ASP A 25 31.91 2.40 -8.55
CA ASP A 25 32.26 1.17 -9.27
C ASP A 25 31.13 0.25 -9.74
N VAL A 26 30.88 0.25 -11.07
CA VAL A 26 30.19 -0.83 -11.79
C VAL A 26 30.69 -0.88 -13.25
N THR A 27 31.36 -1.96 -13.63
CA THR A 27 31.54 -2.39 -15.03
C THR A 27 30.38 -3.32 -15.42
N LYS A 28 29.47 -2.82 -16.27
CA LYS A 28 28.36 -3.55 -16.95
C LYS A 28 27.64 -4.63 -16.13
N GLU A 29 27.04 -4.24 -15.01
CA GLU A 29 25.95 -4.99 -14.39
C GLU A 29 24.60 -4.69 -15.07
N PRO A 30 23.58 -5.57 -14.92
CA PRO A 30 22.19 -5.23 -15.26
C PRO A 30 21.86 -3.84 -14.72
N SER A 31 21.18 -3.01 -15.53
CA SER A 31 20.86 -1.63 -15.15
C SER A 31 20.04 -1.66 -13.85
N GLN A 32 20.69 -1.44 -12.71
CA GLN A 32 19.99 -1.28 -11.45
C GLN A 32 19.01 -0.13 -11.65
N GLY A 33 17.72 -0.43 -11.55
CA GLY A 33 16.68 0.54 -11.80
C GLY A 33 16.81 1.75 -10.91
N GLN A 34 16.19 2.84 -11.32
CA GLN A 34 16.10 4.02 -10.49
C GLN A 34 15.25 3.67 -9.27
N VAL A 35 15.88 3.59 -8.10
CA VAL A 35 15.14 3.42 -6.84
C VAL A 35 14.49 4.76 -6.55
N GLN A 36 13.17 4.77 -6.38
CA GLN A 36 12.43 5.93 -5.95
C GLN A 36 11.89 5.74 -4.54
N LEU A 37 12.15 6.70 -3.67
CA LEU A 37 11.63 6.75 -2.30
C LEU A 37 10.76 8.00 -2.18
N SER A 38 9.45 7.82 -2.13
CA SER A 38 8.46 8.90 -2.11
C SER A 38 7.78 8.98 -0.75
N LEU A 39 7.74 10.18 -0.15
CA LEU A 39 7.08 10.40 1.14
C LEU A 39 6.20 11.65 1.09
N ALA A 40 4.93 11.47 1.48
CA ALA A 40 3.99 12.56 1.71
C ALA A 40 4.28 13.23 3.06
N LEU A 41 4.60 14.52 3.03
CA LEU A 41 4.82 15.32 4.23
C LEU A 41 3.49 15.79 4.84
N ILE A 42 2.56 16.16 3.96
CA ILE A 42 1.21 16.54 4.32
C ILE A 42 0.28 15.71 3.47
N ASP A 43 -0.68 15.06 4.12
CA ASP A 43 -1.79 14.41 3.46
C ASP A 43 -3.09 14.88 4.12
N THR A 44 -3.93 15.57 3.36
CA THR A 44 -5.21 16.10 3.84
C THR A 44 -6.36 15.11 3.70
N LYS A 45 -6.10 13.86 3.26
CA LYS A 45 -7.05 12.74 3.35
C LYS A 45 -7.59 12.53 4.77
N LEU A 46 -6.90 13.02 5.79
CA LEU A 46 -7.43 13.23 7.14
C LEU A 46 -7.47 14.72 7.41
N SER A 47 -8.53 15.37 6.94
CA SER A 47 -8.68 16.82 6.96
C SER A 47 -8.82 17.37 8.39
N LEU A 48 -8.34 18.61 8.55
CA LEU A 48 -8.26 19.50 9.72
C LEU A 48 -9.50 19.57 10.65
N ARG A 49 -10.63 18.97 10.28
CA ARG A 49 -11.89 18.97 11.05
C ARG A 49 -11.90 17.96 12.20
N GLN A 50 -11.22 16.82 12.09
CA GLN A 50 -11.19 15.75 13.11
C GLN A 50 -9.85 15.70 13.88
N GLY A 51 -9.00 16.72 13.70
CA GLY A 51 -7.60 16.65 14.09
C GLY A 51 -6.78 15.88 13.06
N TYR A 52 -5.53 16.30 12.84
CA TYR A 52 -4.62 15.62 11.93
C TYR A 52 -4.17 14.30 12.60
N SER A 53 -4.67 13.15 12.15
CA SER A 53 -4.06 11.86 12.50
C SER A 53 -2.88 11.60 11.57
N PHE A 54 -1.70 11.47 12.17
CA PHE A 54 -0.48 11.10 11.47
C PHE A 54 0.00 9.76 12.02
N PRO A 55 0.30 8.80 11.13
CA PRO A 55 0.24 8.90 9.67
C PRO A 55 -1.15 8.65 9.06
N SER A 56 -1.39 9.18 7.86
CA SER A 56 -2.51 8.73 7.01
C SER A 56 -2.24 7.35 6.38
N MET A 57 -3.26 6.73 5.77
CA MET A 57 -3.10 5.49 4.98
C MET A 57 -1.98 5.58 3.93
N GLN A 58 -1.89 6.70 3.20
CA GLN A 58 -0.88 6.86 2.17
C GLN A 58 0.52 7.01 2.79
N GLN A 59 0.62 7.72 3.91
CA GLN A 59 1.88 7.91 4.63
C GLN A 59 2.36 6.62 5.27
N SER A 60 1.48 5.85 5.91
CA SER A 60 1.83 4.55 6.50
C SER A 60 2.34 3.59 5.43
N LEU A 61 1.61 3.50 4.31
CA LEU A 61 1.99 2.72 3.15
C LEU A 61 3.34 3.12 2.55
N GLN A 62 3.60 4.42 2.38
CA GLN A 62 4.88 4.92 1.88
C GLN A 62 6.03 4.65 2.85
N MET A 63 5.80 4.78 4.16
CA MET A 63 6.84 4.50 5.16
C MET A 63 7.21 3.02 5.16
N VAL A 64 6.22 2.11 5.15
CA VAL A 64 6.48 0.67 5.05
C VAL A 64 7.23 0.35 3.77
N TRP A 65 6.76 0.85 2.62
CA TRP A 65 7.44 0.67 1.35
C TRP A 65 8.90 1.14 1.37
N ILE A 66 9.18 2.30 1.96
CA ILE A 66 10.55 2.82 2.10
C ILE A 66 11.40 1.88 2.95
N VAL A 67 10.89 1.42 4.09
CA VAL A 67 11.61 0.51 5.00
C VAL A 67 11.92 -0.82 4.29
N ASP A 68 10.92 -1.40 3.64
CA ASP A 68 11.05 -2.63 2.86
C ASP A 68 12.10 -2.48 1.77
N ARG A 69 11.96 -1.43 0.95
CA ARG A 69 12.84 -1.18 -0.18
C ARG A 69 14.28 -0.94 0.25
N LEU A 70 14.50 -0.16 1.30
CA LEU A 70 15.83 0.10 1.85
C LEU A 70 16.46 -1.17 2.44
N THR A 71 15.67 -2.02 3.10
CA THR A 71 16.14 -3.30 3.65
C THR A 71 16.62 -4.21 2.53
N VAL A 72 15.80 -4.39 1.50
CA VAL A 72 16.14 -5.23 0.33
C VAL A 72 17.39 -4.71 -0.37
N LEU A 73 17.49 -3.39 -0.59
CA LEU A 73 18.67 -2.78 -1.21
C LEU A 73 19.92 -2.92 -0.34
N GLY A 74 19.79 -2.79 0.98
CA GLY A 74 20.88 -2.97 1.93
C GLY A 74 21.41 -4.41 1.90
N ILE A 75 20.52 -5.40 1.91
CA ILE A 75 20.86 -6.81 1.79
C ILE A 75 21.54 -7.09 0.45
N GLN A 76 20.95 -6.63 -0.65
CA GLN A 76 21.52 -6.80 -1.99
C GLN A 76 22.93 -6.20 -2.07
N LYS A 77 23.11 -4.96 -1.61
CA LYS A 77 24.42 -4.30 -1.65
C LYS A 77 25.44 -4.95 -0.72
N GLY A 78 25.01 -5.41 0.45
CA GLY A 78 25.87 -6.17 1.37
C GLY A 78 26.43 -7.43 0.71
N TYR A 79 25.58 -8.17 0.00
CA TYR A 79 26.01 -9.37 -0.72
C TYR A 79 26.86 -9.07 -1.97
N GLU A 80 26.61 -7.97 -2.68
CA GLU A 80 27.51 -7.50 -3.75
C GLU A 80 28.93 -7.24 -3.23
N ILE A 81 29.06 -6.66 -2.04
CA ILE A 81 30.35 -6.36 -1.41
C ILE A 81 31.04 -7.64 -0.92
N LEU A 82 30.29 -8.53 -0.27
CA LEU A 82 30.83 -9.75 0.33
C LEU A 82 31.17 -10.83 -0.71
N LEU A 83 30.42 -10.91 -1.82
CA LEU A 83 30.51 -11.97 -2.83
C LEU A 83 30.55 -11.40 -4.25
N PRO A 84 31.58 -10.59 -4.61
CA PRO A 84 31.59 -9.82 -5.86
C PRO A 84 31.66 -10.65 -7.15
N THR A 85 32.12 -11.91 -7.08
CA THR A 85 32.36 -12.77 -8.24
C THR A 85 31.54 -14.06 -8.25
N GLN A 86 30.65 -14.25 -7.25
CA GLN A 86 29.93 -15.52 -7.04
C GLN A 86 28.43 -15.34 -7.24
N ASP A 87 28.00 -15.00 -8.46
CA ASP A 87 26.62 -14.63 -8.77
C ASP A 87 25.55 -15.60 -8.25
N GLY A 88 25.78 -16.93 -8.39
CA GLY A 88 24.85 -17.94 -7.92
C GLY A 88 24.73 -18.01 -6.39
N LEU A 89 25.87 -17.96 -5.68
CA LEU A 89 25.87 -17.97 -4.21
C LEU A 89 25.33 -16.65 -3.65
N ARG A 90 25.69 -15.52 -4.28
CA ARG A 90 25.18 -14.17 -3.99
C ARG A 90 23.66 -14.13 -4.07
N LEU A 91 23.09 -14.66 -5.15
CA LEU A 91 21.65 -14.73 -5.35
C LEU A 91 20.99 -15.65 -4.30
N GLY A 92 21.54 -16.85 -4.07
CA GLY A 92 20.98 -17.81 -3.12
C GLY A 92 20.97 -17.28 -1.68
N LEU A 93 22.09 -16.73 -1.21
CA LEU A 93 22.19 -16.17 0.14
C LEU A 93 21.40 -14.86 0.28
N GLY A 94 21.38 -14.04 -0.77
CA GLY A 94 20.54 -12.83 -0.82
C GLY A 94 19.06 -13.17 -0.63
N ILE A 95 18.54 -14.15 -1.37
CA ILE A 95 17.15 -14.61 -1.24
C ILE A 95 16.89 -15.19 0.16
N ALA A 96 17.81 -16.01 0.71
CA ALA A 96 17.64 -16.60 2.03
C ALA A 96 17.59 -15.54 3.14
N THR A 97 18.50 -14.58 3.10
CA THR A 97 18.55 -13.48 4.07
C THR A 97 17.38 -12.53 3.93
N GLU A 98 16.96 -12.24 2.70
CA GLU A 98 15.74 -11.46 2.46
C GLU A 98 14.50 -12.19 3.00
N THR A 99 14.39 -13.50 2.78
CA THR A 99 13.30 -14.31 3.34
C THR A 99 13.29 -14.22 4.87
N ALA A 100 14.47 -14.28 5.50
CA ALA A 100 14.60 -14.11 6.95
C ALA A 100 14.26 -12.68 7.42
N ALA A 101 14.71 -11.66 6.68
CA ALA A 101 14.42 -10.26 6.99
C ALA A 101 12.94 -9.93 6.80
N ALA A 102 12.30 -10.51 5.79
CA ALA A 102 10.88 -10.35 5.52
C ALA A 102 10.02 -10.77 6.71
N PHE A 103 10.40 -11.81 7.48
CA PHE A 103 9.73 -12.12 8.74
C PHE A 103 9.79 -10.97 9.76
N GLY A 104 10.90 -10.24 9.82
CA GLY A 104 11.01 -9.02 10.62
C GLY A 104 10.20 -7.85 10.04
N LEU A 105 10.12 -7.75 8.71
CA LEU A 105 9.30 -6.75 8.02
C LEU A 105 7.80 -7.00 8.16
N LEU A 106 7.37 -8.24 8.46
CA LEU A 106 5.98 -8.53 8.83
C LEU A 106 5.54 -7.73 10.06
N PHE A 107 6.44 -7.33 10.96
CA PHE A 107 6.08 -6.42 12.06
C PHE A 107 5.73 -5.01 11.55
N VAL A 108 6.45 -4.51 10.55
CA VAL A 108 6.18 -3.21 9.93
C VAL A 108 4.88 -3.26 9.12
N ASN A 109 4.63 -4.39 8.46
CA ASN A 109 3.35 -4.65 7.79
C ASN A 109 2.19 -4.72 8.80
N GLY A 110 2.36 -5.42 9.92
CA GLY A 110 1.38 -5.45 11.00
C GLY A 110 1.10 -4.07 11.58
N TRP A 111 2.12 -3.21 11.72
CA TRP A 111 1.89 -1.82 12.12
C TRP A 111 0.99 -1.07 11.12
N MET A 112 1.26 -1.19 9.83
CA MET A 112 0.44 -0.58 8.77
C MET A 112 -0.97 -1.16 8.73
N HIS A 113 -1.11 -2.47 8.98
CA HIS A 113 -2.38 -3.18 9.09
C HIS A 113 -3.28 -2.49 10.11
N GLU A 114 -2.82 -2.39 11.36
CA GLU A 114 -3.54 -1.70 12.45
C GLU A 114 -3.73 -0.20 12.17
N GLU A 115 -2.78 0.46 11.52
CA GLU A 115 -2.91 1.87 11.19
C GLU A 115 -4.05 2.14 10.20
N TRP A 116 -4.32 1.22 9.28
CA TRP A 116 -5.43 1.33 8.34
C TRP A 116 -6.77 1.13 9.03
N HIS A 117 -6.89 0.19 9.97
CA HIS A 117 -8.06 0.06 10.84
C HIS A 117 -8.31 1.37 11.61
N HIS A 118 -7.29 1.88 12.30
CA HIS A 118 -7.35 3.14 13.04
C HIS A 118 -7.80 4.31 12.16
N THR A 119 -7.25 4.37 10.95
CA THR A 119 -7.56 5.43 9.99
C THR A 119 -9.00 5.36 9.48
N VAL A 120 -9.52 4.17 9.14
CA VAL A 120 -10.94 4.02 8.74
C VAL A 120 -11.89 4.39 9.88
N LEU A 121 -11.59 3.94 11.11
CA LEU A 121 -12.38 4.27 12.29
C LEU A 121 -12.40 5.79 12.54
N SER A 122 -11.24 6.45 12.44
CA SER A 122 -11.14 7.91 12.59
C SER A 122 -12.01 8.64 11.57
N ALA A 123 -12.04 8.18 10.31
CA ALA A 123 -12.92 8.75 9.29
C ALA A 123 -14.42 8.49 9.53
N GLY A 124 -14.76 7.49 10.34
CA GLY A 124 -16.09 7.22 10.87
C GLY A 124 -16.39 7.92 12.20
N ASP A 125 -15.59 8.95 12.58
CA ASP A 125 -15.69 9.66 13.84
C ASP A 125 -15.53 8.75 15.07
N VAL A 126 -14.72 7.70 14.97
CA VAL A 126 -14.39 6.79 16.09
C VAL A 126 -12.95 6.99 16.51
N SER A 127 -12.76 7.45 17.75
CA SER A 127 -11.42 7.55 18.36
C SER A 127 -10.90 6.15 18.67
N SER A 128 -9.65 5.88 18.28
CA SER A 128 -8.98 4.61 18.55
C SER A 128 -7.47 4.80 18.66
N ARG A 129 -6.73 3.74 18.99
CA ARG A 129 -5.26 3.74 19.00
C ARG A 129 -4.73 2.49 18.30
N ASN A 130 -3.64 2.66 17.57
CA ASN A 130 -2.87 1.54 17.06
C ASN A 130 -1.98 0.97 18.19
N GLY A 131 -2.19 -0.31 18.53
CA GLY A 131 -1.54 -1.01 19.63
C GLY A 131 -0.01 -1.03 19.54
N PHE A 132 0.56 -0.89 18.35
CA PHE A 132 2.02 -0.81 18.18
C PHE A 132 2.66 0.37 18.92
N PHE A 133 1.90 1.42 19.26
CA PHE A 133 2.44 2.63 19.90
C PHE A 133 2.53 2.58 21.44
N HIS A 134 1.95 1.57 22.09
CA HIS A 134 1.90 1.51 23.56
C HIS A 134 2.28 0.13 24.09
N ARG A 135 2.81 0.08 25.32
CA ARG A 135 3.52 -1.11 25.83
C ARG A 135 2.54 -2.22 26.25
N GLU A 136 1.33 -1.82 26.61
CA GLU A 136 0.26 -2.66 27.12
C GLU A 136 -0.10 -3.71 26.07
N ALA A 137 -0.34 -3.30 24.81
CA ALA A 137 -0.60 -4.22 23.70
C ALA A 137 0.49 -5.31 23.53
N TRP A 138 1.76 -4.96 23.68
CA TRP A 138 2.87 -5.93 23.54
C TRP A 138 3.00 -6.91 24.71
N LYS A 139 2.57 -6.52 25.91
CA LYS A 139 2.58 -7.41 27.09
C LYS A 139 1.41 -8.39 27.07
N ASP A 140 0.30 -7.92 26.54
CA ASP A 140 -0.97 -8.63 26.51
C ASP A 140 -1.13 -9.48 25.24
N GLY A 141 -0.12 -9.53 24.37
CA GLY A 141 0.06 -10.60 23.38
C GLY A 141 -0.65 -10.39 22.04
N ILE A 142 -1.66 -9.53 21.94
CA ILE A 142 -2.34 -9.20 20.69
C ILE A 142 -2.22 -7.71 20.43
N VAL A 143 -1.39 -7.36 19.45
CA VAL A 143 -1.34 -6.00 18.94
C VAL A 143 -2.53 -5.79 18.03
N SER A 144 -3.35 -4.78 18.33
CA SER A 144 -4.66 -4.54 17.71
C SER A 144 -5.01 -3.05 17.69
N VAL A 145 -6.18 -2.69 17.16
CA VAL A 145 -6.74 -1.35 17.33
C VAL A 145 -7.68 -1.29 18.53
N ASP A 146 -7.30 -0.49 19.51
CA ASP A 146 -7.93 -0.46 20.84
C ASP A 146 -8.37 0.96 21.24
N HIS A 147 -8.74 1.15 22.51
CA HIS A 147 -9.32 2.38 23.06
C HIS A 147 -10.62 2.85 22.38
N VAL A 148 -11.34 1.93 21.74
CA VAL A 148 -12.63 2.20 21.12
C VAL A 148 -13.74 2.00 22.14
N THR A 149 -14.68 2.95 22.25
CA THR A 149 -15.83 2.79 23.16
C THR A 149 -16.95 1.97 22.51
N ASP A 150 -17.74 1.28 23.32
CA ASP A 150 -18.91 0.54 22.83
C ASP A 150 -20.00 1.48 22.27
N GLU A 151 -20.07 2.71 22.78
CA GLU A 151 -20.97 3.75 22.27
C GLU A 151 -20.57 4.20 20.85
N ASP A 152 -19.26 4.38 20.60
CA ASP A 152 -18.75 4.73 19.28
C ASP A 152 -19.00 3.61 18.27
N LEU A 153 -18.78 2.34 18.63
CA LEU A 153 -19.06 1.20 17.75
C LEU A 153 -20.55 1.05 17.48
N THR A 154 -21.39 1.27 18.49
CA THR A 154 -22.85 1.24 18.35
C THR A 154 -23.33 2.36 17.41
N ARG A 155 -22.80 3.58 17.59
CA ARG A 155 -23.08 4.71 16.69
C ARG A 155 -22.60 4.44 15.27
N LEU A 156 -21.35 4.00 15.10
CA LEU A 156 -20.76 3.71 13.79
C LEU A 156 -21.59 2.67 13.03
N LYS A 157 -22.02 1.59 13.70
CA LYS A 157 -22.86 0.55 13.09
C LYS A 157 -24.22 1.10 12.66
N ALA A 158 -24.86 1.93 13.49
CA ALA A 158 -26.19 2.47 13.21
C ALA A 158 -26.16 3.54 12.10
N ASP A 159 -25.21 4.47 12.18
CA ASP A 159 -25.17 5.67 11.34
C ASP A 159 -24.39 5.46 10.04
N SER A 160 -23.46 4.49 10.02
CA SER A 160 -22.53 4.28 8.92
C SER A 160 -22.05 2.82 8.83
N PRO A 161 -22.96 1.86 8.59
CA PRO A 161 -22.63 0.43 8.57
C PRO A 161 -21.54 0.07 7.54
N ALA A 162 -21.48 0.77 6.42
CA ALA A 162 -20.41 0.57 5.44
C ALA A 162 -19.01 0.93 5.98
N TYR A 163 -18.90 1.94 6.84
CA TYR A 163 -17.63 2.25 7.52
C TYR A 163 -17.28 1.18 8.55
N MET A 164 -18.26 0.62 9.27
CA MET A 164 -18.02 -0.51 10.19
C MET A 164 -17.45 -1.71 9.44
N VAL A 165 -18.09 -2.12 8.34
CA VAL A 165 -17.62 -3.25 7.52
C VAL A 165 -16.25 -2.96 6.91
N ARG A 166 -16.05 -1.73 6.41
CA ARG A 166 -14.75 -1.34 5.85
C ARG A 166 -13.65 -1.42 6.89
N ALA A 167 -13.92 -0.94 8.10
CA ALA A 167 -12.94 -0.94 9.18
C ALA A 167 -12.39 -2.35 9.38
N MET A 168 -13.23 -3.39 9.33
CA MET A 168 -12.79 -4.78 9.48
C MET A 168 -11.99 -5.31 8.29
N SER A 169 -12.16 -4.79 7.08
CA SER A 169 -11.34 -5.22 5.93
C SER A 169 -10.06 -4.38 5.73
N ALA A 170 -9.87 -3.32 6.50
CA ALA A 170 -8.88 -2.28 6.21
C ALA A 170 -7.43 -2.77 6.29
N GLY A 171 -7.09 -3.65 7.24
CA GLY A 171 -5.73 -4.21 7.36
C GLY A 171 -5.34 -5.10 6.18
N ILE A 172 -6.25 -6.00 5.75
CA ILE A 172 -6.08 -6.78 4.51
C ILE A 172 -6.00 -5.85 3.28
N GLU A 173 -6.82 -4.79 3.23
CA GLU A 173 -6.76 -3.77 2.18
C GLU A 173 -5.36 -3.12 2.13
N ALA A 174 -4.75 -2.85 3.28
CA ALA A 174 -3.43 -2.25 3.42
C ALA A 174 -2.33 -3.10 2.78
N GLU A 175 -2.26 -4.37 3.16
CA GLU A 175 -1.23 -5.31 2.69
C GLU A 175 -1.35 -5.57 1.18
N LEU A 176 -2.56 -5.74 0.66
CA LEU A 176 -2.78 -5.89 -0.79
C LEU A 176 -2.45 -4.59 -1.54
N THR A 177 -2.65 -3.42 -0.93
CA THR A 177 -2.26 -2.14 -1.53
C THR A 177 -0.74 -2.03 -1.60
N LEU A 178 -0.03 -2.45 -0.54
CA LEU A 178 1.44 -2.49 -0.53
C LEU A 178 2.00 -3.37 -1.65
N VAL A 179 1.48 -4.60 -1.79
CA VAL A 179 1.87 -5.50 -2.89
C VAL A 179 1.61 -4.85 -4.26
N THR A 180 0.47 -4.16 -4.41
CA THR A 180 0.10 -3.48 -5.66
C THR A 180 1.04 -2.31 -5.97
N ILE A 181 1.38 -1.47 -4.99
CA ILE A 181 2.31 -0.34 -5.19
C ILE A 181 3.71 -0.87 -5.50
N ALA A 182 4.20 -1.83 -4.73
CA ALA A 182 5.52 -2.41 -4.95
C ALA A 182 5.63 -3.05 -6.34
N SER A 183 4.59 -3.76 -6.79
CA SER A 183 4.53 -4.33 -8.15
C SER A 183 4.56 -3.24 -9.22
N ASN A 184 3.79 -2.17 -9.05
CA ASN A 184 3.81 -1.03 -9.98
C ASN A 184 5.20 -0.38 -10.02
N GLU A 185 5.81 -0.14 -8.86
CA GLU A 185 7.15 0.45 -8.76
C GLU A 185 8.19 -0.40 -9.49
N LEU A 186 8.17 -1.73 -9.27
CA LEU A 186 9.04 -2.67 -9.98
C LEU A 186 8.82 -2.66 -11.50
N PHE A 187 7.57 -2.59 -11.96
CA PHE A 187 7.27 -2.54 -13.38
C PHE A 187 7.68 -1.21 -14.04
N PHE A 188 7.34 -0.08 -13.43
CA PHE A 188 7.49 1.25 -14.02
C PHE A 188 8.90 1.84 -13.84
N HIS A 189 9.51 1.65 -12.67
CA HIS A 189 10.79 2.28 -12.29
C HIS A 189 11.87 1.26 -11.91
N GLY A 190 11.48 0.01 -11.63
CA GLY A 190 12.40 -1.09 -11.39
C GLY A 190 13.31 -1.36 -12.59
N GLY A 191 14.52 -1.79 -12.29
CA GLY A 191 15.52 -2.14 -13.30
C GLY A 191 15.32 -3.56 -13.73
N HIS A 192 15.43 -3.81 -15.03
CA HIS A 192 15.29 -5.16 -15.54
C HIS A 192 16.58 -5.93 -15.27
N GLY A 193 16.42 -7.14 -14.75
CA GLY A 193 17.51 -8.09 -14.69
C GLY A 193 17.75 -8.66 -16.08
N ARG A 194 17.57 -9.96 -16.23
CA ARG A 194 17.90 -10.69 -17.46
C ARG A 194 16.64 -10.92 -18.31
N GLN A 195 16.76 -10.70 -19.62
CA GLN A 195 15.73 -11.15 -20.55
C GLN A 195 15.86 -12.67 -20.79
N LEU A 196 14.76 -13.41 -20.62
CA LEU A 196 14.62 -14.83 -20.92
C LEU A 196 13.45 -15.03 -21.90
N GLY A 197 13.76 -15.08 -23.19
CA GLY A 197 12.73 -15.08 -24.24
C GLY A 197 11.93 -13.79 -24.22
N PRO A 198 10.58 -13.82 -24.19
CA PRO A 198 9.78 -12.61 -24.09
C PRO A 198 9.71 -12.05 -22.66
N PHE A 199 10.19 -12.79 -21.64
CA PHE A 199 10.07 -12.38 -20.24
C PHE A 199 11.28 -11.59 -19.77
N LEU A 200 11.05 -10.54 -18.98
CA LEU A 200 12.06 -9.83 -18.22
C LEU A 200 12.07 -10.38 -16.80
N ILE A 201 13.18 -11.00 -16.42
CA ILE A 201 13.37 -11.54 -15.08
C ILE A 201 14.01 -10.46 -14.20
N SER A 202 13.40 -10.22 -13.04
CA SER A 202 13.82 -9.20 -12.08
C SER A 202 15.22 -9.49 -11.57
N GLY A 203 16.03 -8.43 -11.50
CA GLY A 203 17.28 -8.44 -10.74
C GLY A 203 17.08 -8.09 -9.26
N SER A 204 15.86 -7.76 -8.84
CA SER A 204 15.58 -7.28 -7.49
C SER A 204 15.21 -8.42 -6.56
N TYR A 205 15.69 -8.37 -5.31
CA TYR A 205 15.31 -9.31 -4.26
C TYR A 205 13.94 -8.98 -3.63
N MET A 206 13.06 -8.21 -4.29
CA MET A 206 11.74 -7.88 -3.73
C MET A 206 10.75 -9.04 -3.75
N ALA A 207 10.89 -10.00 -4.68
CA ALA A 207 9.89 -11.04 -4.87
C ALA A 207 9.62 -11.92 -3.63
N PRO A 208 10.63 -12.33 -2.81
CA PRO A 208 10.37 -13.02 -1.55
C PRO A 208 9.49 -12.22 -0.59
N LEU A 209 9.75 -10.92 -0.43
CA LEU A 209 8.95 -10.05 0.43
C LEU A 209 7.51 -9.91 -0.08
N LEU A 210 7.33 -9.71 -1.39
CA LEU A 210 6.00 -9.66 -2.00
C LEU A 210 5.25 -10.98 -1.84
N PHE A 211 5.95 -12.11 -2.03
CA PHE A 211 5.40 -13.45 -1.87
C PHE A 211 4.96 -13.71 -0.44
N LEU A 212 5.82 -13.43 0.55
CA LEU A 212 5.51 -13.64 1.96
C LEU A 212 4.38 -12.73 2.44
N THR A 213 4.37 -11.45 2.03
CA THR A 213 3.27 -10.53 2.33
C THR A 213 1.97 -11.07 1.74
N THR A 214 1.97 -11.46 0.46
CA THR A 214 0.78 -12.02 -0.21
C THR A 214 0.29 -13.31 0.47
N VAL A 215 1.20 -14.22 0.83
CA VAL A 215 0.87 -15.48 1.50
C VAL A 215 0.33 -15.23 2.92
N SER A 216 0.89 -14.27 3.66
CA SER A 216 0.38 -13.85 4.97
C SER A 216 -1.06 -13.34 4.86
N THR A 217 -1.32 -12.41 3.93
CA THR A 217 -2.66 -11.87 3.67
C THR A 217 -3.66 -12.94 3.22
N ILE A 218 -3.22 -13.95 2.45
CA ILE A 218 -4.05 -15.10 2.08
C ILE A 218 -4.33 -15.99 3.28
N GLY A 219 -3.32 -16.26 4.10
CA GLY A 219 -3.41 -17.16 5.25
C GLY A 219 -4.36 -16.67 6.33
N TYR A 220 -4.47 -15.37 6.52
CA TYR A 220 -5.28 -14.79 7.60
C TYR A 220 -6.79 -15.10 7.49
N PRO A 221 -7.47 -14.95 6.33
CA PRO A 221 -8.83 -15.47 6.14
C PRO A 221 -8.99 -16.98 6.31
N PHE A 222 -7.95 -17.79 6.17
CA PHE A 222 -8.00 -19.22 6.53
C PHE A 222 -7.91 -19.43 8.04
N LEU A 223 -7.04 -18.68 8.72
CA LEU A 223 -6.93 -18.69 10.18
C LEU A 223 -8.25 -18.29 10.86
N CYS A 224 -8.95 -17.28 10.32
CA CYS A 224 -10.27 -16.86 10.79
C CYS A 224 -11.36 -17.96 10.77
N MET A 225 -11.14 -19.05 10.03
CA MET A 225 -12.06 -20.20 9.96
C MET A 225 -11.60 -21.38 10.80
N ASP A 226 -10.43 -21.28 11.44
CA ASP A 226 -9.87 -22.34 12.26
C ASP A 226 -10.63 -22.40 13.59
N PRO A 227 -11.23 -23.54 13.96
CA PRO A 227 -11.93 -23.70 15.24
C PRO A 227 -11.05 -23.41 16.46
N THR A 228 -9.72 -23.57 16.37
CA THR A 228 -8.80 -23.23 17.46
C THR A 228 -8.79 -21.73 17.77
N LEU A 229 -9.14 -20.88 16.80
CA LEU A 229 -9.24 -19.43 17.02
C LEU A 229 -10.42 -19.07 17.93
N ASP A 230 -11.50 -19.87 17.93
CA ASP A 230 -12.64 -19.65 18.84
C ASP A 230 -12.23 -19.86 20.30
N GLU A 231 -11.32 -20.81 20.57
CA GLU A 231 -10.74 -21.05 21.89
C GLU A 231 -9.84 -19.90 22.32
N ILE A 232 -8.98 -19.41 21.42
CA ILE A 232 -8.13 -18.24 21.65
C ILE A 232 -8.98 -17.01 21.95
N ILE A 233 -10.07 -16.79 21.20
CA ILE A 233 -11.03 -15.71 21.46
C ILE A 233 -11.64 -15.83 22.86
N ASP A 234 -11.97 -17.04 23.30
CA ASP A 234 -12.53 -17.25 24.64
C ASP A 234 -11.54 -16.96 25.75
N GLU A 235 -10.28 -17.35 25.57
CA GLU A 235 -9.20 -17.02 26.50
C GLU A 235 -8.95 -15.51 26.57
N GLU A 236 -8.91 -14.85 25.42
CA GLU A 236 -8.73 -13.41 25.31
C GLU A 236 -9.88 -12.63 25.96
N ASN A 237 -11.14 -13.00 25.70
CA ASN A 237 -12.29 -12.37 26.35
C ASN A 237 -12.30 -12.57 27.88
N LYS A 238 -11.72 -13.66 28.40
CA LYS A 238 -11.57 -13.86 29.85
C LYS A 238 -10.46 -12.97 30.43
N ARG A 239 -9.38 -12.78 29.67
CA ARG A 239 -8.19 -12.04 30.07
C ARG A 239 -8.37 -10.52 29.99
N LEU A 240 -8.91 -10.01 28.88
CA LEU A 240 -9.05 -8.59 28.57
C LEU A 240 -10.34 -8.00 29.17
N THR A 241 -10.33 -7.82 30.49
CA THR A 241 -11.47 -7.22 31.20
C THR A 241 -11.58 -5.70 31.04
N ASP A 242 -10.48 -5.01 30.74
CA ASP A 242 -10.47 -3.57 30.46
C ASP A 242 -10.90 -3.31 29.01
N TRP A 243 -11.96 -2.51 28.82
CA TRP A 243 -12.47 -2.18 27.50
C TRP A 243 -11.47 -1.36 26.66
N GLN A 244 -10.54 -0.64 27.30
CA GLN A 244 -9.55 0.18 26.62
C GLN A 244 -8.49 -0.64 25.90
N LEU A 245 -8.25 -1.87 26.36
CA LEU A 245 -7.24 -2.78 25.80
C LEU A 245 -7.87 -3.87 24.91
N ARG A 246 -9.20 -3.90 24.78
CA ARG A 246 -9.88 -4.80 23.86
C ARG A 246 -9.75 -4.27 22.46
N ASP A 247 -9.39 -5.16 21.55
CA ASP A 247 -9.52 -4.90 20.12
C ASP A 247 -10.96 -4.48 19.79
N PHE A 248 -11.11 -3.63 18.78
CA PHE A 248 -12.42 -3.14 18.35
C PHE A 248 -13.27 -4.24 17.71
N THR A 249 -12.66 -5.30 17.18
CA THR A 249 -13.38 -6.31 16.38
C THR A 249 -13.02 -7.77 16.63
N GLY A 250 -11.82 -8.09 17.12
CA GLY A 250 -11.29 -9.45 17.15
C GLY A 250 -10.81 -9.85 15.75
N PRO A 251 -10.97 -11.12 15.33
CA PRO A 251 -10.59 -11.47 13.97
C PRO A 251 -11.41 -10.71 12.92
N ASP A 252 -10.70 -9.97 12.10
CA ASP A 252 -11.26 -9.09 11.07
C ASP A 252 -12.24 -9.80 10.15
N CYS A 253 -11.88 -11.00 9.70
CA CYS A 253 -12.60 -11.70 8.63
C CYS A 253 -13.99 -12.17 9.07
N THR A 254 -14.13 -12.67 10.30
CA THR A 254 -15.41 -13.14 10.83
C THR A 254 -16.32 -11.96 11.13
N ALA A 255 -15.78 -10.89 11.73
CA ALA A 255 -16.53 -9.67 11.98
C ALA A 255 -16.97 -8.99 10.69
N TRP A 256 -16.08 -8.90 9.68
CA TRP A 256 -16.38 -8.37 8.36
C TRP A 256 -17.58 -9.07 7.74
N VAL A 257 -17.59 -10.41 7.71
CA VAL A 257 -18.73 -11.17 7.18
C VAL A 257 -19.98 -10.96 8.03
N TYR A 258 -19.88 -11.00 9.35
CA TYR A 258 -21.01 -10.82 10.26
C TYR A 258 -21.73 -9.49 9.99
N ASP A 259 -20.99 -8.38 9.99
CA ASP A 259 -21.57 -7.05 9.85
C ASP A 259 -22.02 -6.73 8.43
N MET A 260 -21.35 -7.31 7.43
CA MET A 260 -21.75 -7.18 6.03
C MET A 260 -23.08 -7.88 5.74
N PHE A 261 -23.32 -9.06 6.35
CA PHE A 261 -24.58 -9.80 6.21
C PHE A 261 -25.70 -9.25 7.10
N ARG A 262 -25.36 -8.52 8.17
CA ARG A 262 -26.31 -7.98 9.14
C ARG A 262 -26.19 -6.45 9.27
N PRO A 263 -26.38 -5.70 8.18
CA PRO A 263 -26.16 -4.24 8.18
C PRO A 263 -27.10 -3.50 9.13
N ASP A 264 -28.34 -3.97 9.32
CA ASP A 264 -29.36 -3.31 10.16
C ASP A 264 -29.44 -3.88 11.59
N GLU A 265 -28.60 -4.85 11.92
CA GLU A 265 -28.55 -5.38 13.26
C GLU A 265 -27.86 -4.40 14.21
N SER A 266 -28.54 -4.04 15.30
CA SER A 266 -27.94 -3.22 16.37
C SER A 266 -26.69 -3.90 16.92
N TYR A 267 -25.62 -3.12 17.07
CA TYR A 267 -24.34 -3.60 17.59
C TYR A 267 -24.47 -4.27 18.97
N THR A 268 -25.40 -3.79 19.80
CA THR A 268 -25.69 -4.36 21.13
C THR A 268 -26.24 -5.78 21.11
N LYS A 269 -26.73 -6.29 19.97
CA LYS A 269 -27.21 -7.68 19.87
C LYS A 269 -26.11 -8.73 19.96
N ARG A 270 -24.83 -8.35 19.88
CA ARG A 270 -23.71 -9.25 20.15
C ARG A 270 -23.70 -9.76 21.60
N GLY A 271 -24.42 -9.08 22.50
CA GLY A 271 -24.59 -9.47 23.89
C GLY A 271 -23.50 -8.90 24.80
N PRO A 272 -23.62 -9.13 26.12
CA PRO A 272 -22.65 -8.65 27.10
C PRO A 272 -21.31 -9.37 26.93
N HIS A 273 -20.22 -8.65 27.16
CA HIS A 273 -18.89 -9.24 27.25
C HIS A 273 -18.84 -10.26 28.41
N PRO A 274 -18.06 -11.36 28.32
CA PRO A 274 -17.99 -12.39 29.36
C PRO A 274 -17.59 -11.88 30.76
N SER A 275 -16.85 -10.76 30.84
CA SER A 275 -16.52 -10.11 32.12
C SER A 275 -17.70 -9.38 32.79
N GLY A 276 -18.82 -9.22 32.08
CA GLY A 276 -19.97 -8.41 32.50
C GLY A 276 -19.83 -6.90 32.22
N VAL A 277 -18.69 -6.45 31.69
CA VAL A 277 -18.44 -5.03 31.37
C VAL A 277 -18.37 -4.82 29.87
N GLY A 278 -19.33 -4.10 29.31
CA GLY A 278 -19.39 -3.76 27.88
C GLY A 278 -19.96 -4.85 26.98
N ILE A 279 -19.78 -4.69 25.67
CA ILE A 279 -20.33 -5.55 24.60
C ILE A 279 -19.30 -6.63 24.20
N LYS A 280 -19.79 -7.83 23.84
CA LYS A 280 -18.99 -8.87 23.20
C LYS A 280 -18.61 -8.43 21.78
N ARG A 281 -17.44 -7.83 21.61
CA ARG A 281 -16.97 -7.33 20.31
C ARG A 281 -16.62 -8.47 19.36
N TYR A 282 -15.92 -9.49 19.85
CA TYR A 282 -15.32 -10.51 19.01
C TYR A 282 -16.39 -11.45 18.45
N ILE A 283 -16.32 -11.65 17.13
CA ILE A 283 -17.17 -12.60 16.41
C ILE A 283 -16.37 -13.85 16.14
N LYS A 284 -16.86 -14.98 16.64
CA LYS A 284 -16.27 -16.29 16.38
C LYS A 284 -16.68 -16.85 15.03
N TRP A 285 -15.93 -17.83 14.55
CA TRP A 285 -16.37 -18.62 13.40
C TRP A 285 -17.69 -19.35 13.70
N SER A 286 -17.84 -19.87 14.93
CA SER A 286 -19.08 -20.51 15.40
C SER A 286 -20.25 -19.55 15.59
N ASP A 287 -20.01 -18.23 15.69
CA ASP A 287 -21.08 -17.21 15.76
C ASP A 287 -21.67 -16.89 14.36
N LEU A 288 -21.03 -17.33 13.28
CA LEU A 288 -21.51 -17.11 11.91
C LEU A 288 -22.60 -18.12 11.52
N ALA A 289 -23.62 -17.63 10.81
CA ALA A 289 -24.64 -18.50 10.22
C ALA A 289 -24.03 -19.39 9.12
N PRO A 290 -24.63 -20.54 8.77
CA PRO A 290 -24.07 -21.43 7.75
C PRO A 290 -23.83 -20.75 6.39
N ARG A 291 -24.67 -19.78 6.01
CA ARG A 291 -24.51 -19.00 4.78
C ARG A 291 -23.30 -18.05 4.84
N GLU A 292 -23.08 -17.40 5.98
CA GLU A 292 -21.95 -16.52 6.24
C GLU A 292 -20.64 -17.32 6.25
N GLN A 293 -20.63 -18.48 6.90
CA GLN A 293 -19.51 -19.42 6.87
C GLN A 293 -19.16 -19.86 5.44
N ALA A 294 -20.17 -20.28 4.66
CA ALA A 294 -19.96 -20.66 3.27
C ALA A 294 -19.42 -19.50 2.43
N TYR A 295 -19.88 -18.28 2.70
CA TYR A 295 -19.38 -17.07 2.05
C TYR A 295 -17.92 -16.80 2.40
N LEU A 296 -17.53 -16.79 3.68
CA LEU A 296 -16.15 -16.58 4.10
C LEU A 296 -15.21 -17.62 3.48
N LYS A 297 -15.59 -18.91 3.50
CA LYS A 297 -14.83 -19.98 2.82
C LYS A 297 -14.60 -19.71 1.34
N ARG A 298 -15.59 -19.14 0.65
CA ARG A 298 -15.46 -18.74 -0.75
C ARG A 298 -14.47 -17.58 -0.89
N GLN A 299 -14.56 -16.56 -0.03
CA GLN A 299 -13.65 -15.42 -0.09
C GLN A 299 -12.20 -15.82 0.22
N SER A 300 -11.96 -16.66 1.21
CA SER A 300 -10.62 -17.18 1.53
C SER A 300 -10.02 -17.95 0.35
N ARG A 301 -10.83 -18.72 -0.40
CA ARG A 301 -10.38 -19.37 -1.64
C ARG A 301 -10.13 -18.37 -2.77
N LEU A 302 -10.97 -17.35 -2.92
CA LEU A 302 -10.76 -16.30 -3.93
C LEU A 302 -9.51 -15.47 -3.64
N HIS A 303 -9.09 -15.33 -2.39
CA HIS A 303 -7.81 -14.68 -2.05
C HIS A 303 -6.60 -15.35 -2.71
N LEU A 304 -6.66 -16.65 -3.05
CA LEU A 304 -5.60 -17.33 -3.80
C LEU A 304 -5.33 -16.70 -5.17
N ILE A 305 -6.30 -15.99 -5.75
CA ILE A 305 -6.14 -15.26 -7.02
C ILE A 305 -5.04 -14.19 -6.91
N ASN A 306 -4.77 -13.66 -5.70
CA ASN A 306 -3.68 -12.70 -5.49
C ASN A 306 -2.28 -13.31 -5.75
N LEU A 307 -2.15 -14.64 -5.82
CA LEU A 307 -0.92 -15.30 -6.28
C LEU A 307 -0.68 -15.14 -7.79
N ILE A 308 -1.69 -14.73 -8.57
CA ILE A 308 -1.56 -14.45 -10.00
C ILE A 308 -1.00 -13.05 -10.19
N ASN A 309 0.23 -12.86 -9.72
CA ASN A 309 1.03 -11.66 -9.89
C ASN A 309 2.45 -12.05 -10.32
N PRO A 310 2.88 -11.74 -11.56
CA PRO A 310 4.17 -12.19 -12.08
C PRO A 310 5.38 -11.70 -11.26
N HIS A 311 5.27 -10.57 -10.55
CA HIS A 311 6.36 -10.08 -9.70
C HIS A 311 6.65 -10.98 -8.49
N LEU A 312 5.66 -11.79 -8.03
CA LEU A 312 5.89 -12.81 -7.00
C LEU A 312 6.84 -13.91 -7.49
N TYR A 313 6.99 -14.03 -8.81
CA TYR A 313 7.82 -15.01 -9.48
C TYR A 313 8.95 -14.36 -10.28
N TRP A 314 9.40 -13.17 -9.83
CA TRP A 314 10.49 -12.41 -10.45
C TRP A 314 10.24 -12.02 -11.92
N ILE A 315 9.00 -11.96 -12.40
CA ILE A 315 8.73 -11.50 -13.77
C ILE A 315 8.33 -10.03 -13.72
N ASP A 316 9.21 -9.16 -14.24
CA ASP A 316 9.01 -7.69 -14.26
C ASP A 316 8.34 -7.20 -15.54
N GLY A 317 8.02 -8.09 -16.48
CA GLY A 317 7.25 -7.75 -17.66
C GLY A 317 7.51 -8.69 -18.83
N VAL A 318 6.70 -8.51 -19.86
CA VAL A 318 6.77 -9.22 -21.13
C VAL A 318 7.09 -8.19 -22.21
N VAL A 319 8.20 -8.36 -22.91
CA VAL A 319 8.68 -7.45 -23.95
C VAL A 319 7.71 -7.42 -25.13
N VAL A 320 7.43 -6.23 -25.65
CA VAL A 320 6.65 -6.02 -26.88
C VAL A 320 7.61 -5.82 -28.05
N GLY A 321 7.67 -6.80 -28.96
CA GLY A 321 8.55 -6.77 -30.12
C GLY A 321 9.98 -7.22 -29.81
N ILE A 322 10.91 -6.92 -30.72
CA ILE A 322 12.29 -7.45 -30.70
C ILE A 322 13.34 -6.33 -30.54
N ARG A 323 12.93 -5.06 -30.41
CA ARG A 323 13.83 -3.91 -30.56
C ARG A 323 14.37 -3.36 -29.24
N THR A 324 13.57 -3.32 -28.18
CA THR A 324 13.96 -2.76 -26.88
C THR A 324 13.34 -3.55 -25.74
N THR A 325 13.97 -3.56 -24.56
CA THR A 325 13.40 -4.10 -23.31
C THR A 325 12.54 -3.06 -22.57
N GLU A 326 12.50 -1.84 -23.08
CA GLU A 326 11.73 -0.73 -22.51
C GLU A 326 10.24 -0.84 -22.88
N ASP A 327 9.93 -1.34 -24.08
CA ASP A 327 8.58 -1.61 -24.52
C ASP A 327 8.12 -2.96 -23.94
N ARG A 328 7.18 -2.91 -22.99
CA ARG A 328 6.73 -4.10 -22.26
C ARG A 328 5.35 -3.93 -21.67
N TRP A 329 4.73 -5.05 -21.33
CA TRP A 329 3.49 -5.09 -20.57
C TRP A 329 3.56 -6.11 -19.44
N ILE A 330 2.66 -5.99 -18.48
CA ILE A 330 2.45 -7.00 -17.44
C ILE A 330 0.97 -7.06 -17.10
N ALA A 331 0.49 -8.22 -16.67
CA ALA A 331 -0.85 -8.35 -16.13
C ALA A 331 -0.83 -9.15 -14.83
N SER A 332 -1.66 -8.75 -13.88
CA SER A 332 -1.91 -9.46 -12.63
C SER A 332 -3.39 -9.47 -12.31
N LEU A 333 -3.80 -10.41 -11.46
CA LEU A 333 -5.13 -10.47 -10.89
C LEU A 333 -5.08 -10.14 -9.39
N GLY A 334 -6.18 -9.63 -8.87
CA GLY A 334 -6.32 -9.43 -7.43
C GLY A 334 -7.73 -9.66 -6.93
N HIS A 335 -7.84 -10.12 -5.70
CA HIS A 335 -9.08 -10.24 -4.96
C HIS A 335 -8.99 -9.36 -3.71
N ILE A 336 -9.89 -8.38 -3.60
CA ILE A 336 -9.93 -7.43 -2.48
C ILE A 336 -11.33 -7.43 -1.88
N LEU A 337 -11.39 -7.47 -0.55
CA LEU A 337 -12.63 -7.31 0.21
C LEU A 337 -13.08 -5.84 0.18
N THR A 338 -14.38 -5.61 0.08
CA THR A 338 -14.97 -4.28 0.03
C THR A 338 -16.07 -4.14 1.10
N PRO A 339 -16.56 -2.92 1.38
CA PRO A 339 -17.65 -2.72 2.34
C PRO A 339 -18.97 -3.43 1.98
N TRP A 340 -19.12 -3.86 0.73
CA TRP A 340 -20.35 -4.42 0.17
C TRP A 340 -20.15 -5.78 -0.49
N GLY A 341 -19.02 -6.45 -0.26
CA GLY A 341 -18.68 -7.71 -0.91
C GLY A 341 -17.22 -7.76 -1.29
N TYR A 342 -16.91 -7.94 -2.56
CA TYR A 342 -15.52 -8.02 -3.02
C TYR A 342 -15.37 -7.54 -4.46
N THR A 343 -14.13 -7.24 -4.87
CA THR A 343 -13.78 -7.04 -6.29
C THR A 343 -12.74 -8.07 -6.74
N LEU A 344 -12.89 -8.52 -7.98
CA LEU A 344 -11.84 -9.20 -8.73
C LEU A 344 -11.26 -8.23 -9.76
N ASP A 345 -10.01 -7.83 -9.56
CA ASP A 345 -9.37 -6.86 -10.43
C ASP A 345 -8.48 -7.56 -11.46
N VAL A 346 -8.52 -7.07 -12.70
CA VAL A 346 -7.47 -7.32 -13.70
C VAL A 346 -6.65 -6.05 -13.79
N ARG A 347 -5.34 -6.13 -13.52
CA ARG A 347 -4.43 -4.98 -13.57
C ARG A 347 -3.44 -5.17 -14.70
N ILE A 348 -3.33 -4.19 -15.57
CA ILE A 348 -2.46 -4.22 -16.75
C ILE A 348 -1.54 -3.01 -16.71
N GLY A 349 -0.24 -3.24 -16.71
CA GLY A 349 0.78 -2.21 -16.89
C GLY A 349 1.31 -2.23 -18.31
N LEU A 350 1.55 -1.06 -18.89
CA LEU A 350 2.12 -0.90 -20.23
C LEU A 350 3.20 0.19 -20.21
N LYS A 351 4.34 -0.10 -20.84
CA LYS A 351 5.35 0.88 -21.25
C LYS A 351 5.59 0.74 -22.73
N TYR A 352 5.54 1.85 -23.46
CA TYR A 352 5.75 1.90 -24.89
C TYR A 352 6.30 3.27 -25.31
N GLY A 353 7.58 3.33 -25.68
CA GLY A 353 8.28 4.59 -25.88
C GLY A 353 8.24 5.47 -24.62
N GLU A 354 7.80 6.72 -24.76
CA GLU A 354 7.64 7.66 -23.63
C GLU A 354 6.33 7.46 -22.85
N PHE A 355 5.44 6.59 -23.33
CA PHE A 355 4.17 6.33 -22.67
C PHE A 355 4.35 5.24 -21.61
N ALA A 356 3.95 5.54 -20.38
CA ALA A 356 3.76 4.56 -19.31
C ALA A 356 2.34 4.71 -18.74
N GLY A 357 1.62 3.60 -18.64
CA GLY A 357 0.25 3.64 -18.17
C GLY A 357 -0.22 2.35 -17.53
N LYS A 358 -1.31 2.46 -16.78
CA LYS A 358 -1.97 1.36 -16.08
C LYS A 358 -3.46 1.36 -16.38
N ILE A 359 -4.01 0.17 -16.56
CA ILE A 359 -5.45 -0.08 -16.69
C ILE A 359 -5.84 -1.06 -15.59
N VAL A 360 -6.92 -0.77 -14.88
CA VAL A 360 -7.53 -1.69 -13.91
C VAL A 360 -8.99 -1.91 -14.28
N LEU A 361 -9.36 -3.16 -14.48
CA LEU A 361 -10.75 -3.58 -14.67
C LEU A 361 -11.26 -4.12 -13.34
N HIS A 362 -12.23 -3.43 -12.74
CA HIS A 362 -12.86 -3.85 -11.50
C HIS A 362 -14.06 -4.72 -11.79
N ASN A 363 -14.10 -5.89 -11.17
CA ASN A 363 -15.24 -6.81 -11.23
C ASN A 363 -15.82 -6.96 -9.83
N GLY A 364 -16.69 -6.01 -9.49
CA GLY A 364 -17.37 -5.95 -8.21
C GLY A 364 -18.50 -6.97 -8.07
N PHE A 365 -18.62 -7.59 -6.90
CA PHE A 365 -19.68 -8.53 -6.57
C PHE A 365 -20.27 -8.24 -5.18
N ALA A 366 -21.59 -8.05 -5.13
CA ALA A 366 -22.40 -8.03 -3.91
C ALA A 366 -23.46 -9.14 -3.97
N GLU A 367 -24.34 -9.24 -2.97
CA GLU A 367 -25.49 -10.15 -3.03
C GLU A 367 -26.40 -9.82 -4.22
N ALA A 368 -26.60 -8.52 -4.46
CA ALA A 368 -27.47 -8.01 -5.50
C ALA A 368 -26.94 -8.21 -6.94
N GLY A 369 -25.66 -8.56 -7.11
CA GLY A 369 -25.09 -8.90 -8.41
C GLY A 369 -23.73 -8.25 -8.71
N TYR A 370 -23.52 -7.98 -10.00
CA TYR A 370 -22.24 -7.54 -10.57
C TYR A 370 -22.17 -6.02 -10.77
N PHE A 371 -21.00 -5.45 -10.48
CA PHE A 371 -20.70 -4.03 -10.46
C PHE A 371 -19.36 -3.75 -11.15
N PRO A 372 -19.36 -3.41 -12.45
CA PRO A 372 -18.13 -3.15 -13.19
C PRO A 372 -17.49 -1.80 -12.84
N GLY A 373 -16.18 -1.71 -13.02
CA GLY A 373 -15.45 -0.45 -13.01
C GLY A 373 -14.20 -0.49 -13.88
N LEU A 374 -13.70 0.70 -14.20
CA LEU A 374 -12.50 0.93 -14.99
C LEU A 374 -11.69 2.04 -14.34
N ASP A 375 -10.40 1.80 -14.20
CA ASP A 375 -9.43 2.78 -13.74
C ASP A 375 -8.29 2.89 -14.76
N LEU A 376 -7.98 4.12 -15.16
CA LEU A 376 -6.92 4.46 -16.11
C LEU A 376 -5.92 5.37 -15.43
N ALA A 377 -4.62 5.10 -15.60
CA ALA A 377 -3.57 5.98 -15.13
C ALA A 377 -2.47 6.16 -16.19
N LEU A 378 -2.03 7.41 -16.33
CA LEU A 378 -0.82 7.83 -17.01
C LEU A 378 0.24 8.11 -15.93
N ILE A 379 1.43 7.56 -16.12
CA ILE A 379 2.50 7.58 -15.14
C ILE A 379 3.72 8.29 -15.73
N ASP A 380 4.35 9.15 -14.94
CA ASP A 380 5.61 9.80 -15.26
C ASP A 380 5.64 10.57 -16.59
N PHE A 381 4.53 11.16 -17.02
CA PHE A 381 4.47 11.83 -18.33
C PHE A 381 5.28 13.14 -18.33
N PRO A 382 6.31 13.29 -19.20
CA PRO A 382 7.15 14.47 -19.21
C PRO A 382 6.46 15.66 -19.90
N LEU A 383 6.25 16.76 -19.18
CA LEU A 383 5.62 17.98 -19.74
C LEU A 383 6.63 19.01 -20.28
N SER A 384 7.77 19.19 -19.60
CA SER A 384 8.76 20.22 -19.96
C SER A 384 10.18 19.68 -19.76
N GLY A 385 10.70 18.96 -20.76
CA GLY A 385 12.09 18.49 -20.77
C GLY A 385 12.46 17.69 -19.51
N GLN A 386 11.53 16.85 -19.02
CA GLN A 386 11.66 16.02 -17.81
C GLN A 386 11.82 16.78 -16.48
N ARG A 387 11.72 18.13 -16.49
CA ARG A 387 11.75 18.93 -15.25
C ARG A 387 10.40 18.96 -14.55
N LEU A 388 9.32 18.87 -15.33
CA LEU A 388 7.96 18.72 -14.86
C LEU A 388 7.42 17.38 -15.35
N ILE A 389 6.93 16.59 -14.40
CA ILE A 389 6.42 15.24 -14.61
C ILE A 389 4.98 15.21 -14.12
N LEU A 390 4.09 14.61 -14.90
CA LEU A 390 2.66 14.53 -14.65
C LEU A 390 2.24 13.07 -14.46
N ASP A 391 1.57 12.80 -13.34
CA ASP A 391 0.75 11.61 -13.19
C ASP A 391 -0.73 12.01 -13.24
N LEU A 392 -1.51 11.25 -13.99
CA LEU A 392 -2.96 11.46 -14.14
C LEU A 392 -3.66 10.13 -13.95
N ALA A 393 -4.71 10.08 -13.12
CA ALA A 393 -5.56 8.91 -13.02
C ALA A 393 -7.05 9.30 -13.03
N VAL A 394 -7.87 8.48 -13.70
CA VAL A 394 -9.32 8.62 -13.77
C VAL A 394 -9.96 7.25 -13.61
N GLY A 395 -10.96 7.17 -12.75
CA GLY A 395 -11.71 5.94 -12.50
C GLY A 395 -13.21 6.17 -12.57
N LEU A 396 -13.93 5.18 -13.07
CA LEU A 396 -15.39 5.15 -13.16
C LEU A 396 -15.87 3.76 -12.75
N TRP A 397 -16.92 3.68 -11.94
CA TRP A 397 -17.44 2.38 -11.48
C TRP A 397 -18.94 2.44 -11.21
N LEU A 398 -19.54 1.25 -11.10
CA LEU A 398 -20.83 1.05 -10.46
C LEU A 398 -20.63 0.43 -9.08
N GLN A 399 -21.53 0.71 -8.15
CA GLN A 399 -21.55 0.12 -6.80
C GLN A 399 -23.00 0.00 -6.30
N PRO A 400 -23.26 -0.83 -5.28
CA PRO A 400 -24.57 -0.84 -4.62
C PRO A 400 -24.83 0.47 -3.87
N SER A 401 -26.09 0.87 -3.77
CA SER A 401 -26.52 2.01 -2.95
C SER A 401 -26.10 1.83 -1.49
N ASP A 402 -25.68 2.94 -0.88
CA ASP A 402 -25.21 3.01 0.52
C ASP A 402 -24.06 2.04 0.84
N LEU A 403 -23.38 1.52 -0.21
CA LEU A 403 -22.31 0.53 -0.09
C LEU A 403 -22.73 -0.69 0.74
N ARG A 404 -23.97 -1.16 0.52
CA ARG A 404 -24.50 -2.33 1.21
C ARG A 404 -24.38 -3.60 0.39
N TYR A 405 -24.13 -4.72 1.06
CA TYR A 405 -24.07 -6.05 0.44
C TYR A 405 -25.41 -6.48 -0.20
N ASP A 406 -26.53 -6.15 0.46
CA ASP A 406 -27.90 -6.40 0.01
C ASP A 406 -28.47 -5.29 -0.89
N GLY A 407 -27.68 -4.24 -1.16
CA GLY A 407 -28.10 -3.07 -1.92
C GLY A 407 -28.38 -3.38 -3.39
N ARG A 408 -29.65 -3.28 -3.81
CA ARG A 408 -30.08 -3.63 -5.19
C ARG A 408 -29.91 -2.51 -6.21
N ARG A 409 -29.90 -1.25 -5.76
CA ARG A 409 -29.79 -0.11 -6.65
C ARG A 409 -28.33 0.11 -7.03
N ARG A 410 -28.05 0.25 -8.32
CA ARG A 410 -26.73 0.58 -8.84
C ARG A 410 -26.55 2.10 -8.83
N VAL A 411 -25.44 2.55 -8.27
CA VAL A 411 -25.05 3.96 -8.20
C VAL A 411 -23.73 4.13 -8.94
N PRO A 412 -23.60 5.08 -9.88
CA PRO A 412 -22.33 5.37 -10.52
C PRO A 412 -21.42 6.15 -9.57
N GLY A 413 -20.13 5.82 -9.61
CA GLY A 413 -19.07 6.55 -8.93
C GLY A 413 -17.94 6.90 -9.88
N GLY A 414 -17.12 7.88 -9.48
CA GLY A 414 -15.96 8.29 -10.23
C GLY A 414 -14.89 8.94 -9.36
N ARG A 415 -13.65 8.90 -9.84
CA ARG A 415 -12.50 9.55 -9.22
C ARG A 415 -11.59 10.17 -10.28
N SER A 416 -10.86 11.20 -9.89
CA SER A 416 -9.77 11.78 -10.66
C SER A 416 -8.61 12.13 -9.73
N GLN A 417 -7.38 11.97 -10.20
CA GLN A 417 -6.17 12.35 -9.48
C GLN A 417 -5.17 12.97 -10.45
N ILE A 418 -4.54 14.04 -10.01
CA ILE A 418 -3.45 14.72 -10.73
C ILE A 418 -2.31 14.89 -9.73
N GLN A 419 -1.12 14.46 -10.11
CA GLN A 419 0.12 14.77 -9.40
C GLN A 419 1.08 15.48 -10.35
N LEU A 420 1.64 16.59 -9.88
CA LEU A 420 2.70 17.30 -10.58
C LEU A 420 3.97 17.20 -9.75
N SER A 421 5.01 16.66 -10.37
CA SER A 421 6.34 16.50 -9.79
C SER A 421 7.31 17.47 -10.48
N TRP A 422 7.99 18.27 -9.68
CA TRP A 422 9.04 19.19 -10.10
C TRP A 422 10.40 18.66 -9.68
N ARG A 423 11.24 18.38 -10.68
CA ARG A 423 12.64 18.00 -10.50
C ARG A 423 13.47 19.21 -10.08
N ALA A 424 13.60 19.39 -8.76
CA ALA A 424 14.35 20.48 -8.17
C ALA A 424 15.87 20.22 -8.25
N LEU A 425 16.30 18.97 -8.05
CA LEU A 425 17.70 18.53 -8.17
C LEU A 425 17.78 17.21 -8.96
N PRO A 426 18.96 16.76 -9.43
CA PRO A 426 19.07 15.53 -10.24
C PRO A 426 18.50 14.27 -9.59
N ARG A 427 18.42 14.23 -8.25
CA ARG A 427 17.98 13.09 -7.44
C ARG A 427 16.83 13.43 -6.49
N PHE A 428 16.19 14.58 -6.68
CA PHE A 428 15.18 15.08 -5.74
C PHE A 428 14.07 15.79 -6.50
N ASP A 429 12.88 15.23 -6.38
CA ASP A 429 11.65 15.79 -6.93
C ASP A 429 10.77 16.27 -5.77
N LEU A 430 10.18 17.45 -5.92
CA LEU A 430 9.09 17.93 -5.07
C LEU A 430 7.78 17.67 -5.80
N TRP A 431 6.76 17.18 -5.12
CA TRP A 431 5.49 16.89 -5.77
C TRP A 431 4.29 17.42 -4.99
N ALA A 432 3.23 17.72 -5.74
CA ALA A 432 1.93 18.09 -5.21
C ALA A 432 0.86 17.28 -5.94
N GLN A 433 -0.07 16.72 -5.16
CA GLN A 433 -1.16 15.90 -5.66
C GLN A 433 -2.51 16.48 -5.22
N ILE A 434 -3.48 16.45 -6.13
CA ILE A 434 -4.89 16.68 -5.84
C ILE A 434 -5.66 15.46 -6.35
N SER A 435 -6.59 14.98 -5.55
CA SER A 435 -7.52 13.92 -5.93
C SER A 435 -8.93 14.27 -5.50
N ALA A 436 -9.91 13.83 -6.27
CA ALA A 436 -11.32 14.00 -5.99
C ALA A 436 -12.06 12.71 -6.32
N LYS A 437 -13.10 12.41 -5.55
CA LYS A 437 -14.01 11.33 -5.87
C LYS A 437 -15.44 11.62 -5.43
N THR A 438 -16.37 10.93 -6.07
CA THR A 438 -17.75 10.84 -5.61
C THR A 438 -17.88 9.89 -4.43
N GLU A 439 -19.09 9.70 -3.94
CA GLU A 439 -19.40 8.66 -2.98
C GLU A 439 -19.02 7.28 -3.55
N GLY A 440 -18.40 6.45 -2.71
CA GLY A 440 -17.97 5.11 -3.08
C GLY A 440 -16.70 4.62 -2.41
N TRP A 441 -16.44 3.32 -2.54
CA TRP A 441 -15.18 2.71 -2.10
C TRP A 441 -14.14 2.78 -3.21
N VAL A 442 -12.93 3.18 -2.85
CA VAL A 442 -11.72 3.14 -3.69
C VAL A 442 -10.60 2.63 -2.80
N MET A 443 -9.83 1.64 -3.27
CA MET A 443 -8.70 1.06 -2.53
C MET A 443 -7.70 2.15 -2.14
N GLY A 444 -7.30 2.20 -0.86
CA GLY A 444 -6.33 3.18 -0.34
C GLY A 444 -6.86 4.63 -0.23
N GLU A 445 -8.15 4.85 -0.46
CA GLU A 445 -8.81 6.12 -0.20
C GLU A 445 -9.72 6.00 1.02
N ILE A 446 -9.36 6.70 2.09
CA ILE A 446 -10.00 6.60 3.42
C ILE A 446 -11.51 6.89 3.42
N HIS A 447 -11.98 7.86 2.63
CA HIS A 447 -13.38 8.28 2.70
C HIS A 447 -14.29 7.41 1.85
N LEU A 448 -15.46 7.04 2.37
CA LEU A 448 -16.55 6.48 1.56
C LEU A 448 -17.46 7.57 0.98
N LYS A 449 -17.58 8.71 1.67
CA LYS A 449 -18.28 9.91 1.19
C LYS A 449 -17.52 10.60 0.05
N PRO A 450 -18.14 11.54 -0.69
CA PRO A 450 -17.41 12.41 -1.61
C PRO A 450 -16.27 13.14 -0.91
N ALA A 451 -15.12 13.23 -1.55
CA ALA A 451 -13.92 13.79 -0.95
C ALA A 451 -13.05 14.51 -1.99
N VAL A 452 -12.35 15.55 -1.54
CA VAL A 452 -11.26 16.21 -2.26
C VAL A 452 -10.06 16.24 -1.33
N ASN A 453 -8.99 15.60 -1.75
CA ASN A 453 -7.79 15.39 -0.96
C ASN A 453 -6.59 16.00 -1.67
N GLY A 454 -5.80 16.77 -0.94
CA GLY A 454 -4.51 17.30 -1.36
C GLY A 454 -3.36 16.67 -0.57
N ALA A 455 -2.25 16.42 -1.25
CA ALA A 455 -1.01 15.97 -0.62
C ALA A 455 0.20 16.69 -1.21
N ILE A 456 1.22 16.91 -0.39
CA ILE A 456 2.52 17.39 -0.84
C ILE A 456 3.62 16.52 -0.25
N GLY A 457 4.69 16.34 -1.01
CA GLY A 457 5.81 15.54 -0.56
C GLY A 457 7.01 15.67 -1.47
N PHE A 458 7.91 14.70 -1.33
CA PHE A 458 9.12 14.62 -2.12
C PHE A 458 9.41 13.18 -2.54
N THR A 459 10.25 13.05 -3.55
CA THR A 459 10.79 11.78 -4.02
C THR A 459 12.31 11.89 -4.12
N VAL A 460 13.02 10.90 -3.55
CA VAL A 460 14.47 10.75 -3.68
C VAL A 460 14.79 9.62 -4.64
N HIS A 461 15.74 9.86 -5.53
CA HIS A 461 16.18 8.91 -6.55
C HIS A 461 17.60 8.41 -6.28
N SER A 462 17.85 7.10 -6.40
CA SER A 462 19.20 6.54 -6.21
C SER A 462 20.20 6.95 -7.29
N GLN A 463 19.73 7.19 -8.52
CA GLN A 463 20.55 7.64 -9.65
C GLN A 463 20.00 8.95 -10.21
N GLY A 464 20.90 9.86 -10.61
CA GLY A 464 20.48 11.08 -11.29
C GLY A 464 20.17 10.77 -12.75
N GLN A 465 19.04 11.26 -13.28
CA GLN A 465 18.70 10.96 -14.67
C GLN A 465 19.75 11.56 -15.64
N PRO A 466 20.30 10.77 -16.57
CA PRO A 466 21.42 11.19 -17.42
C PRO A 466 21.15 12.46 -18.24
N GLN A 467 19.89 12.72 -18.59
CA GLN A 467 19.51 13.86 -19.43
C GLN A 467 19.51 15.19 -18.66
N PHE A 468 19.07 15.22 -17.40
CA PHE A 468 19.17 16.42 -16.55
C PHE A 468 20.63 16.82 -16.31
N ILE A 469 21.51 15.83 -16.11
CA ILE A 469 22.95 16.07 -15.97
C ILE A 469 23.52 16.67 -17.27
N ARG A 470 23.13 16.14 -18.44
CA ARG A 470 23.57 16.69 -19.74
C ARG A 470 23.07 18.11 -19.97
N GLU A 471 21.83 18.43 -19.59
CA GLU A 471 21.29 19.78 -19.74
C GLU A 471 21.95 20.79 -18.79
N GLN A 472 22.20 20.40 -17.54
CA GLN A 472 22.97 21.22 -16.58
C GLN A 472 24.40 21.44 -17.04
N LEU A 473 25.07 20.40 -17.57
CA LEU A 473 26.40 20.53 -18.16
C LEU A 473 26.39 21.45 -19.39
N ARG A 474 25.34 21.40 -20.24
CA ARG A 474 25.17 22.34 -21.36
C ARG A 474 24.97 23.77 -20.87
N ARG A 475 24.09 24.01 -19.89
CA ARG A 475 23.85 25.35 -19.34
C ARG A 475 25.08 25.90 -18.61
N GLY A 476 25.80 25.06 -17.86
CA GLY A 476 27.07 25.42 -17.22
C GLY A 476 28.18 25.73 -18.23
N ALA A 477 28.28 24.97 -19.33
CA ALA A 477 29.20 25.26 -20.42
C ALA A 477 28.85 26.55 -21.17
N THR A 478 27.56 26.88 -21.28
CA THR A 478 27.09 28.15 -21.88
C THR A 478 27.39 29.33 -20.97
N PHE A 479 27.27 29.15 -19.64
CA PHE A 479 27.62 30.18 -18.65
C PHE A 479 29.14 30.45 -18.61
N LEU A 480 29.97 29.40 -18.72
CA LEU A 480 31.42 29.52 -18.85
C LEU A 480 31.85 30.18 -20.17
N HIS A 481 31.10 29.98 -21.26
CA HIS A 481 31.36 30.69 -22.52
C HIS A 481 31.02 32.19 -22.44
N HIS A 482 30.00 32.59 -21.68
CA HIS A 482 29.67 34.00 -21.47
C HIS A 482 30.57 34.70 -20.45
N SER A 483 31.09 34.01 -19.41
CA SER A 483 32.06 34.61 -18.49
C SER A 483 33.45 34.79 -19.12
N ASN A 484 33.87 33.91 -20.05
CA ASN A 484 35.08 34.14 -20.84
C ASN A 484 34.93 35.24 -21.92
N SER A 485 33.70 35.55 -22.34
CA SER A 485 33.44 36.66 -23.28
C SER A 485 33.45 38.03 -22.58
N LEU A 486 33.24 38.08 -21.27
CA LEU A 486 33.27 39.31 -20.47
C LEU A 486 34.69 39.67 -19.94
N LEU A 487 35.60 38.70 -19.87
CA LEU A 487 37.00 38.92 -19.49
C LEU A 487 37.92 39.31 -20.67
N LEU A 488 37.42 39.30 -21.90
CA LEU A 488 38.14 39.75 -23.11
C LEU A 488 37.74 41.15 -23.59
N LEU A 489 36.88 41.87 -22.86
CA LEU A 489 36.43 43.23 -23.19
C LEU A 489 36.97 44.32 -22.24
N SER A 490 37.93 44.03 -21.36
CA SER A 490 38.58 45.02 -20.48
C SER A 490 40.06 45.29 -20.82
N SER A 491 40.48 44.97 -22.04
CA SER A 491 41.82 45.28 -22.54
C SER A 491 41.74 45.85 -23.96
N HIS A 492 41.11 47.01 -24.08
CA HIS A 492 41.41 48.00 -25.12
C HIS A 492 41.04 49.41 -24.65
#